data_AF-A0A6B3I223-F1
#
_entry.id   AF-A0A6B3I223-F1
#
_cell.length_a   1.000
_cell.length_b   1.000
_cell.length_c   1.000
_cell.angle_alpha   90.00
_cell.angle_beta   90.00
_cell.angle_gamma   90.00
#
_symmetry.space_group_name_H-M   'P 1'
#
loop_
_entity.id
_entity.type
_entity.pdbx_description
1 polymer ?
#
loop_
_entity_poly.entity_id
_entity_poly.type
_entity_poly.pdbx_seq_one_letter_code
_entity_poly.pdbx_strand_id
1 'polypeptide(L)'
;VVAHGFTGSVDRPAVRRAARVFSQRAAVITFSFRGHGRSGGRSTVGDREVLDLAAAVAWARTLGHVRVVTVGFSMGGSVVLRHGALYTEESEARDASVRVPVRERRMGEHLGAHSDAVVAVSS
;
A
#
# COMPACT_ATOMS: atom_id res chain seq x y z
N VAL A 1 -6.55 0.04 0.01
CA VAL A 1 -5.58 0.70 0.91
C VAL A 1 -5.61 2.20 0.68
N VAL A 2 -5.72 3.01 1.73
CA VAL A 2 -5.78 4.49 1.64
C VAL A 2 -4.52 5.11 2.22
N ALA A 3 -3.82 5.90 1.41
CA ALA A 3 -2.55 6.57 1.70
C ALA A 3 -2.75 8.08 1.88
N HIS A 4 -2.32 8.62 3.02
CA HIS A 4 -2.49 10.04 3.35
C HIS A 4 -1.44 10.95 2.70
N GLY A 5 -1.71 12.26 2.64
CA GLY A 5 -0.75 13.28 2.19
C GLY A 5 0.32 13.64 3.22
N PHE A 6 1.21 14.56 2.86
CA PHE A 6 2.27 15.05 3.76
C PHE A 6 1.67 15.66 5.03
N THR A 7 2.30 15.45 6.19
CA THR A 7 1.77 15.76 7.53
C THR A 7 0.49 15.03 7.95
N GLY A 8 -0.01 14.09 7.11
CA GLY A 8 -1.17 13.26 7.42
C GLY A 8 -0.89 12.16 8.44
N SER A 9 -1.93 11.43 8.84
CA SER A 9 -1.84 10.18 9.63
C SER A 9 -3.20 9.48 9.62
N VAL A 10 -3.27 8.24 10.11
CA VAL A 10 -4.54 7.47 10.21
C VAL A 10 -5.62 8.18 11.02
N ASP A 11 -5.23 8.98 12.00
CA ASP A 11 -6.15 9.67 12.91
C ASP A 11 -6.74 10.95 12.32
N ARG A 12 -6.20 11.44 11.19
CA ARG A 12 -6.65 12.70 10.59
C ARG A 12 -8.11 12.59 10.12
N PRO A 13 -8.94 13.63 10.38
CA PRO A 13 -10.36 13.60 10.02
C PRO A 13 -10.63 13.28 8.54
N ALA A 14 -9.83 13.81 7.62
CA ALA A 14 -9.98 13.52 6.20
C ALA A 14 -9.78 12.03 5.86
N VAL A 15 -8.76 11.39 6.45
CA VAL A 15 -8.48 9.96 6.26
C VAL A 15 -9.60 9.12 6.86
N ARG A 16 -10.06 9.45 8.08
CA ARG A 16 -11.17 8.74 8.74
C ARG A 16 -12.48 8.88 7.96
N ARG A 17 -12.76 10.06 7.37
CA ARG A 17 -13.92 10.26 6.50
C ARG A 17 -13.84 9.41 5.24
N ALA A 18 -12.70 9.43 4.53
CA ALA A 18 -12.49 8.59 3.35
C ALA A 18 -12.67 7.10 3.70
N ALA A 19 -12.07 6.65 4.79
CA ALA A 19 -12.20 5.27 5.24
C ALA A 19 -13.66 4.88 5.54
N ARG A 20 -14.42 5.75 6.22
CA ARG A 20 -15.84 5.52 6.50
C ARG A 20 -16.70 5.41 5.23
N VAL A 21 -16.40 6.21 4.20
CA VAL A 21 -17.14 6.15 2.93
C VAL A 21 -16.81 4.87 2.18
N PHE A 22 -15.52 4.51 2.08
CA PHE A 22 -15.11 3.28 1.40
C PHE A 22 -15.54 2.02 2.13
N SER A 23 -15.59 2.04 3.47
CA SER A 23 -16.00 0.88 4.29
C SER A 23 -17.45 0.46 4.08
N GLN A 24 -18.27 1.28 3.42
CA GLN A 24 -19.63 0.90 3.02
C GLN A 24 -19.64 -0.14 1.89
N ARG A 25 -18.51 -0.34 1.19
CA ARG A 25 -18.44 -1.15 -0.04
C ARG A 25 -17.28 -2.14 -0.05
N ALA A 26 -16.23 -1.91 0.73
CA ALA A 26 -15.04 -2.76 0.74
C ALA A 26 -14.34 -2.72 2.10
N ALA A 27 -13.48 -3.72 2.37
CA ALA A 27 -12.52 -3.62 3.47
C ALA A 27 -11.54 -2.47 3.22
N VAL A 28 -11.24 -1.69 4.26
CA VAL A 28 -10.35 -0.53 4.16
C VAL A 28 -9.19 -0.68 5.12
N ILE A 29 -7.98 -0.65 4.56
CA ILE A 29 -6.74 -0.51 5.31
C ILE A 29 -6.29 0.95 5.21
N THR A 30 -6.13 1.58 6.36
CA THR A 30 -5.43 2.86 6.53
C THR A 30 -4.15 2.62 7.32
N PHE A 31 -3.12 3.41 7.05
CA PHE A 31 -1.85 3.36 7.77
C PHE A 31 -1.22 4.75 7.79
N SER A 32 -0.23 4.96 8.65
CA SER A 32 0.57 6.19 8.65
C SER A 32 1.92 5.90 7.99
N PHE A 33 2.30 6.72 7.02
CA PHE A 33 3.63 6.64 6.43
C PHE A 33 4.73 6.84 7.47
N ARG A 34 5.94 6.36 7.18
CA ARG A 34 7.12 6.66 8.00
C ARG A 34 7.24 8.15 8.31
N GLY A 35 7.66 8.46 9.53
CA GLY A 35 7.78 9.84 10.03
C GLY A 35 6.45 10.58 10.23
N HIS A 36 5.31 9.88 10.24
CA HIS A 36 3.99 10.47 10.44
C HIS A 36 3.18 9.73 11.52
N GLY A 37 2.34 10.48 12.24
CA GLY A 37 1.52 9.92 13.31
C GLY A 37 2.37 9.21 14.37
N ARG A 38 2.09 7.93 14.60
CA ARG A 38 2.88 7.07 15.51
C ARG A 38 3.88 6.17 14.78
N SER A 39 3.95 6.25 13.45
CA SER A 39 4.93 5.48 12.67
C SER A 39 6.32 6.08 12.85
N GLY A 40 7.31 5.22 13.14
CA GLY A 40 8.70 5.62 13.27
C GLY A 40 9.35 6.02 11.93
N GLY A 41 10.67 6.23 11.97
CA GLY A 41 11.45 6.61 10.78
C GLY A 41 11.34 8.09 10.42
N ARG A 42 11.83 8.45 9.23
CA ARG A 42 11.78 9.81 8.68
C ARG A 42 11.09 9.78 7.32
N SER A 43 10.22 10.76 7.09
CA SER A 43 9.59 10.96 5.80
C SER A 43 10.64 11.30 4.75
N THR A 44 10.55 10.66 3.59
CA THR A 44 11.29 11.00 2.37
C THR A 44 10.41 11.66 1.32
N VAL A 45 9.21 12.08 1.72
CA VAL A 45 8.25 12.84 0.90
C VAL A 45 7.90 12.14 -0.42
N GLY A 46 7.89 10.81 -0.42
CA GLY A 46 7.39 9.97 -1.51
C GLY A 46 8.33 8.87 -1.97
N ASP A 47 9.63 8.96 -1.70
CA ASP A 47 10.58 7.94 -2.19
C ASP A 47 10.43 6.62 -1.43
N ARG A 48 10.78 6.59 -0.14
CA ARG A 48 10.71 5.35 0.66
C ARG A 48 9.31 5.04 1.16
N GLU A 49 8.40 6.00 1.14
CA GLU A 49 6.97 5.79 1.44
C GLU A 49 6.34 4.73 0.53
N VAL A 50 6.87 4.51 -0.68
CA VAL A 50 6.47 3.40 -1.55
C VAL A 50 6.61 2.03 -0.87
N LEU A 51 7.65 1.84 -0.05
CA LEU A 51 7.87 0.58 0.68
C LEU A 51 6.84 0.38 1.78
N ASP A 52 6.39 1.46 2.42
CA ASP A 52 5.33 1.40 3.43
C ASP A 52 4.00 1.01 2.79
N LEU A 53 3.72 1.55 1.59
CA LEU A 53 2.54 1.19 0.83
C LEU A 53 2.59 -0.27 0.35
N ALA A 54 3.73 -0.72 -0.17
CA ALA A 54 3.92 -2.12 -0.59
C ALA A 54 3.67 -3.09 0.57
N ALA A 55 4.18 -2.77 1.77
CA ALA A 55 3.90 -3.56 2.97
C ALA A 55 2.41 -3.59 3.32
N ALA A 56 1.69 -2.47 3.19
CA ALA A 56 0.24 -2.41 3.44
C ALA A 56 -0.57 -3.21 2.39
N VAL A 57 -0.14 -3.22 1.12
CA VAL A 57 -0.78 -4.02 0.06
C VAL A 57 -0.52 -5.51 0.26
N ALA A 58 0.73 -5.90 0.53
CA ALA A 58 1.07 -7.27 0.86
C ALA A 58 0.27 -7.75 2.09
N TRP A 59 0.12 -6.90 3.11
CA TRP A 59 -0.74 -7.21 4.25
C TRP A 59 -2.21 -7.42 3.84
N ALA A 60 -2.75 -6.58 2.95
CA ALA A 60 -4.09 -6.78 2.41
C ALA A 60 -4.25 -8.17 1.73
N ARG A 61 -3.26 -8.60 0.94
CA ARG A 61 -3.27 -9.94 0.33
C ARG A 61 -3.26 -11.03 1.39
N THR A 62 -2.47 -10.88 2.46
CA THR A 62 -2.41 -11.87 3.56
C THR A 62 -3.76 -12.07 4.25
N LEU A 63 -4.63 -11.06 4.20
CA LEU A 63 -5.99 -11.11 4.71
C LEU A 63 -6.99 -11.76 3.72
N GLY A 64 -6.52 -12.27 2.59
CA GLY A 64 -7.33 -12.93 1.57
C GLY A 64 -7.95 -12.00 0.51
N HIS A 65 -7.51 -10.74 0.43
CA HIS A 65 -8.03 -9.81 -0.58
C HIS A 65 -7.42 -10.08 -1.96
N VAL A 66 -8.22 -10.70 -2.85
CA VAL A 66 -7.83 -11.01 -4.24
C VAL A 66 -7.84 -9.77 -5.14
N ARG A 67 -8.49 -8.67 -4.74
CA ARG A 67 -8.38 -7.37 -5.41
C ARG A 67 -8.06 -6.28 -4.42
N VAL A 68 -6.98 -5.53 -4.68
CA VAL A 68 -6.50 -4.42 -3.85
C VAL A 68 -6.41 -3.15 -4.69
N VAL A 69 -7.19 -2.15 -4.29
CA VAL A 69 -7.11 -0.79 -4.87
C VAL A 69 -6.34 0.12 -3.91
N THR A 70 -5.39 0.88 -4.44
CA THR A 70 -4.68 1.92 -3.69
C THR A 70 -5.19 3.32 -4.03
N VAL A 71 -5.57 4.08 -3.00
CA VAL A 71 -6.03 5.47 -3.14
C VAL A 71 -5.09 6.37 -2.36
N GLY A 72 -4.52 7.39 -3.00
CA GLY A 72 -3.53 8.28 -2.41
C GLY A 72 -3.87 9.75 -2.57
N PHE A 73 -3.64 10.55 -1.53
CA PHE A 73 -3.91 12.00 -1.51
C PHE A 73 -2.61 12.81 -1.45
N SER A 74 -2.45 13.84 -2.29
CA SER A 74 -1.25 14.70 -2.30
C SER A 74 0.05 13.87 -2.39
N MET A 75 0.96 13.93 -1.41
CA MET A 75 2.13 13.03 -1.30
C MET A 75 1.74 11.55 -1.41
N GLY A 76 0.64 11.12 -0.78
CA GLY A 76 0.15 9.75 -0.95
C GLY A 76 -0.24 9.43 -2.39
N GLY A 77 -0.67 10.43 -3.16
CA GLY A 77 -0.98 10.33 -4.58
C GLY A 77 0.25 9.97 -5.43
N SER A 78 1.38 10.65 -5.21
CA SER A 78 2.63 10.31 -5.91
C SER A 78 3.14 8.93 -5.50
N VAL A 79 2.98 8.56 -4.23
CA VAL A 79 3.37 7.23 -3.72
C VAL A 79 2.57 6.11 -4.37
N VAL A 80 1.24 6.22 -4.47
CA VAL A 80 0.41 5.16 -5.09
C VAL A 80 0.68 5.01 -6.58
N LEU A 81 0.99 6.11 -7.29
CA LEU A 81 1.38 6.07 -8.71
C LEU A 81 2.73 5.37 -8.88
N ARG A 82 3.74 5.77 -8.08
CA ARG A 82 5.07 5.15 -8.13
C ARG A 82 5.02 3.67 -7.75
N HIS A 83 4.21 3.33 -6.76
CA HIS A 83 3.97 1.94 -6.38
C HIS A 83 3.37 1.13 -7.52
N GLY A 84 2.30 1.62 -8.17
CA GLY A 84 1.70 0.92 -9.32
C GLY A 84 2.64 0.75 -10.51
N ALA A 85 3.62 1.63 -10.68
CA ALA A 85 4.64 1.51 -11.72
C ALA A 85 5.75 0.52 -11.38
N LEU A 86 6.12 0.39 -10.10
CA LEU A 86 7.23 -0.46 -9.65
C LEU A 86 6.79 -1.89 -9.30
N TYR A 87 5.62 -2.03 -8.67
CA TYR A 87 5.06 -3.28 -8.19
C TYR A 87 3.96 -3.73 -9.14
N THR A 88 4.36 -4.46 -10.18
CA THR A 88 3.47 -5.12 -11.12
C THR A 88 3.50 -6.63 -10.87
N GLU A 89 2.46 -7.33 -11.32
CA GLU A 89 2.44 -8.80 -11.38
C GLU A 89 3.73 -9.37 -12.03
N GLU A 90 4.21 -8.71 -13.08
CA GLU A 90 5.44 -9.11 -13.78
C GLU A 90 6.70 -8.87 -12.93
N SER A 91 6.80 -7.71 -12.26
CA SER A 91 7.92 -7.41 -11.36
C SER A 91 8.01 -8.44 -10.23
N GLU A 92 6.87 -8.89 -9.73
CA GLU A 92 6.80 -9.91 -8.68
C GLU A 92 7.14 -11.31 -9.17
N ALA A 93 6.64 -11.69 -10.34
CA ALA A 93 7.02 -12.95 -10.98
C ALA A 93 8.54 -13.00 -11.26
N ARG A 94 9.13 -11.88 -11.69
CA ARG A 94 10.58 -11.73 -11.86
C ARG A 94 11.33 -11.90 -10.55
N ASP A 95 10.93 -11.19 -9.49
CA ASP A 95 11.52 -11.33 -8.15
C ASP A 95 11.43 -12.76 -7.61
N ALA A 96 10.30 -13.44 -7.85
CA ALA A 96 10.09 -14.84 -7.48
C ALA A 96 11.06 -15.78 -8.21
N SER A 97 11.32 -15.54 -9.50
CA SER A 97 12.24 -16.35 -10.32
C SER A 97 13.72 -16.20 -9.94
N VAL A 98 14.11 -15.04 -9.40
CA VAL A 98 15.48 -14.78 -8.94
C VAL A 98 15.75 -15.42 -7.58
N ARG A 99 14.70 -15.58 -6.75
CA ARG A 99 14.79 -16.30 -5.47
C ARG A 99 14.92 -17.80 -5.73
N VAL A 100 16.13 -18.35 -5.55
CA VAL A 100 16.38 -19.81 -5.58
C VAL A 100 15.38 -20.50 -4.62
N PRO A 101 14.64 -21.54 -5.05
CA PRO A 101 13.57 -22.09 -4.22
C PRO A 101 14.18 -22.85 -3.03
N VAL A 102 14.14 -22.22 -1.86
CA VAL A 102 14.32 -22.94 -0.58
C VAL A 102 13.09 -23.83 -0.40
N ARG A 103 13.27 -25.14 -0.57
CA ARG A 103 12.26 -26.14 -0.27
C ARG A 103 12.03 -26.20 1.24
N GLU A 104 10.97 -25.55 1.69
CA GLU A 104 9.96 -26.01 2.67
C GLU A 104 9.25 -24.80 3.28
N ARG A 105 7.97 -24.58 2.91
CA ARG A 105 6.83 -24.68 3.83
C ARG A 105 5.49 -24.48 3.11
N ARG A 106 4.51 -25.24 3.59
CA ARG A 106 3.08 -25.23 3.24
C ARG A 106 2.41 -23.89 3.59
N MET A 107 1.38 -23.57 2.79
CA MET A 107 0.30 -22.58 2.96
C MET A 107 0.72 -21.12 3.05
N GLY A 108 0.51 -20.43 1.91
CA GLY A 108 0.71 -18.99 1.73
C GLY A 108 1.24 -18.76 0.33
N GLU A 109 0.36 -18.82 -0.67
CA GLU A 109 0.63 -18.45 -2.06
C GLU A 109 1.35 -17.10 -2.12
N HIS A 110 2.21 -16.87 -3.12
CA HIS A 110 2.94 -15.60 -3.29
C HIS A 110 2.02 -14.38 -3.06
N LEU A 111 2.17 -13.70 -1.94
CA LEU A 111 1.33 -12.57 -1.56
C LEU A 111 1.89 -11.32 -2.24
N GLY A 112 1.37 -11.01 -3.42
CA GLY A 112 1.80 -9.85 -4.20
C GLY A 112 1.68 -8.53 -3.43
N ALA A 113 2.66 -7.65 -3.58
CA ALA A 113 2.59 -6.27 -3.15
C ALA A 113 1.97 -5.35 -4.22
N HIS A 114 1.63 -5.84 -5.42
CA HIS A 114 1.04 -5.04 -6.49
C HIS A 114 -0.43 -4.67 -6.18
N SER A 115 -0.85 -3.52 -6.69
CA SER A 115 -2.24 -3.08 -6.67
C SER A 115 -2.93 -3.39 -7.99
N ASP A 116 -4.21 -3.78 -7.96
CA ASP A 116 -5.03 -3.98 -9.16
C ASP A 116 -5.48 -2.65 -9.80
N ALA A 117 -5.59 -1.59 -9.00
CA ALA A 117 -5.91 -0.25 -9.48
C ALA A 117 -5.32 0.83 -8.58
N VAL A 118 -5.03 1.98 -9.19
CA VAL A 118 -4.43 3.15 -8.53
C VAL A 118 -5.32 4.37 -8.73
N VAL A 119 -5.60 5.09 -7.66
CA VAL A 119 -6.32 6.38 -7.69
C VAL A 119 -5.47 7.43 -6.98
N ALA A 120 -5.03 8.44 -7.73
CA ALA A 120 -4.33 9.59 -7.18
C ALA A 120 -5.28 10.79 -7.11
N VAL A 121 -5.35 11.42 -5.95
CA VAL A 121 -6.18 12.60 -5.69
C VAL A 121 -5.27 13.79 -5.42
N SER A 122 -5.25 14.72 -6.36
CA SER A 122 -4.62 16.04 -6.19
C SER A 122 -5.55 16.96 -5.41
N SER A 123 -4.97 17.79 -4.55
CA SER A 123 -5.67 18.81 -3.74
C SER A 123 -5.18 20.19 -4.12
#